data_AF-A0A5C5ZEJ0-F1
#
_entry.id   AF-A0A5C5ZEJ0-F1
#
_cell.length_a   1.000
_cell.length_b   1.000
_cell.length_c   1.000
_cell.angle_alpha   90.00
_cell.angle_beta   90.00
_cell.angle_gamma   90.00
#
_symmetry.space_group_name_H-M   'P 1'
#
loop_
_entity.id
_entity.type
_entity.pdbx_description
1 polymer ?
#
loop_
_entity_poly.entity_id
_entity_poly.type
_entity_poly.pdbx_seq_one_letter_code
_entity_poly.pdbx_strand_id
1 'polypeptide(L)'
;MKPLVASFLIVLCTAATAPALSVFLSSSATDPSAVDPLIVPENSTADLYVWIRPDAGTKITTAAFDLFAGPWGGLTATGFQVQNPVVEGAAAWQGGIQSGDLPIYGSHIVDGSISVAGDSLGIDASLIGTGLDSREVDGAFLHGVLSLETNSWHAESVITALPSEAAFVVDGQETTSFDNPTFEICTVECVAGWMKGDTNIDGVFNTLDIDPFVQTLTAPEDWKSSHPGVPMEAVADFNLDGKVNTLDIDPFVTIPDHGVRRMAPEPATFALSALAIAGAGGLCRRRSTSGHR
;
A
#
# COMPACT_ATOMS: atom_id res chain seq x y z
N MET A 1 11.32 33.53 -69.21
CA MET A 1 10.31 33.52 -68.13
C MET A 1 10.72 32.43 -67.14
N LYS A 2 11.14 32.81 -65.93
CA LYS A 2 11.55 31.87 -64.86
C LYS A 2 10.31 31.53 -64.01
N PRO A 3 10.03 30.26 -63.69
CA PRO A 3 8.90 29.93 -62.83
C PRO A 3 9.24 30.30 -61.38
N LEU A 4 8.35 31.07 -60.75
CA LEU A 4 8.32 31.32 -59.32
C LEU A 4 7.93 30.01 -58.62
N VAL A 5 8.89 29.37 -57.96
CA VAL A 5 8.64 28.23 -57.08
C VAL A 5 8.12 28.78 -55.77
N ALA A 6 6.80 28.74 -55.57
CA ALA A 6 6.17 29.05 -54.30
C ALA A 6 6.58 27.98 -53.28
N SER A 7 7.49 28.34 -52.37
CA SER A 7 7.86 27.49 -51.24
C SER A 7 6.71 27.51 -50.24
N PHE A 8 5.94 26.43 -50.19
CA PHE A 8 4.96 26.18 -49.14
C PHE A 8 5.72 25.85 -47.86
N LEU A 9 5.72 26.77 -46.90
CA LEU A 9 6.16 26.52 -45.54
C LEU A 9 5.09 25.67 -44.85
N ILE A 10 5.27 24.35 -44.85
CA ILE A 10 4.44 23.46 -44.02
C ILE A 10 4.92 23.65 -42.59
N VAL A 11 4.22 24.49 -41.83
CA VAL A 11 4.36 24.52 -40.37
C VAL A 11 3.73 23.23 -39.87
N LEU A 12 4.56 22.22 -39.60
CA LEU A 12 4.12 21.08 -38.79
C LEU A 12 3.88 21.62 -37.38
N CYS A 13 2.63 21.93 -37.06
CA CYS A 13 2.20 22.02 -35.67
C CYS A 13 2.33 20.60 -35.10
N THR A 14 3.44 20.33 -34.43
CA THR A 14 3.49 19.20 -33.49
C THR A 14 2.41 19.44 -32.46
N ALA A 15 1.43 18.54 -32.37
CA ALA A 15 0.50 18.55 -31.25
C ALA A 15 1.34 18.53 -29.98
N ALA A 16 1.34 19.63 -29.24
CA ALA A 16 1.97 19.67 -27.94
C ALA A 16 1.28 18.58 -27.11
N THR A 17 2.06 17.65 -26.56
CA THR A 17 1.57 16.71 -25.57
C THR A 17 0.93 17.53 -24.46
N ALA A 18 -0.33 17.24 -24.14
CA ALA A 18 -1.02 17.94 -23.06
C ALA A 18 -0.16 17.85 -21.79
N PRO A 19 -0.03 18.94 -21.01
CA PRO A 19 0.68 18.89 -19.74
C PRO A 19 0.12 17.76 -18.89
N ALA A 20 0.99 16.88 -18.39
CA ALA A 20 0.56 15.83 -17.48
C ALA A 20 0.37 16.43 -16.09
N LEU A 21 -0.70 15.97 -15.45
CA LEU A 21 -1.00 16.25 -14.06
C LEU A 21 -1.05 14.91 -13.35
N SER A 22 -0.27 14.76 -12.29
CA SER A 22 -0.30 13.56 -11.46
C SER A 22 -0.91 13.86 -10.10
N VAL A 23 -1.88 13.04 -9.71
CA VAL A 23 -2.40 12.98 -8.34
C VAL A 23 -1.80 11.77 -7.67
N PHE A 24 -1.38 11.91 -6.41
CA PHE A 24 -0.90 10.81 -5.58
C PHE A 24 -1.67 10.79 -4.28
N LEU A 25 -1.85 9.59 -3.75
CA LEU A 25 -2.37 9.34 -2.42
C LEU A 25 -1.21 8.75 -1.61
N SER A 26 -1.04 9.21 -0.37
CA SER A 26 0.10 8.83 0.45
C SER A 26 -0.24 8.75 1.93
N SER A 27 0.46 7.89 2.67
CA SER A 27 0.44 7.83 4.14
C SER A 27 1.34 8.88 4.81
N SER A 28 2.07 9.70 4.05
CA SER A 28 3.02 10.69 4.58
C SER A 28 2.69 12.13 4.20
N ALA A 29 2.74 13.02 5.20
CA ALA A 29 2.61 14.46 5.04
C ALA A 29 3.83 15.12 4.37
N THR A 30 4.94 14.41 4.26
CA THR A 30 6.21 14.96 3.74
C THR A 30 6.79 14.19 2.55
N ASP A 31 6.24 13.02 2.23
CA ASP A 31 6.75 12.16 1.16
C ASP A 31 5.60 11.67 0.26
N PRO A 32 5.42 12.24 -0.94
CA PRO A 32 4.38 11.81 -1.88
C PRO A 32 4.58 10.37 -2.40
N SER A 33 5.77 9.78 -2.19
CA SER A 33 6.08 8.41 -2.62
C SER A 33 5.83 7.35 -1.55
N ALA A 34 5.42 7.75 -0.33
CA ALA A 34 4.99 6.82 0.71
C ALA A 34 3.61 6.26 0.37
N VAL A 35 3.60 5.29 -0.55
CA VAL A 35 2.42 4.58 -1.07
C VAL A 35 2.17 3.24 -0.37
N ASP A 36 2.93 2.97 0.70
CA ASP A 36 2.72 1.79 1.53
C ASP A 36 1.30 1.79 2.11
N PRO A 37 0.62 0.63 2.18
CA PRO A 37 -0.72 0.54 2.72
C PRO A 37 -0.83 1.20 4.08
N LEU A 38 -1.85 2.03 4.26
CA LEU A 38 -2.10 2.67 5.55
C LEU A 38 -2.77 1.65 6.47
N ILE A 39 -2.07 1.24 7.53
CA ILE A 39 -2.62 0.31 8.53
C ILE A 39 -3.34 1.12 9.61
N VAL A 40 -4.66 0.91 9.71
CA VAL A 40 -5.52 1.66 10.64
C VAL A 40 -6.21 0.70 11.60
N PRO A 41 -5.93 0.78 12.93
CA PRO A 41 -6.67 0.04 13.95
C PRO A 41 -8.18 0.18 13.83
N GLU A 42 -8.94 -0.82 14.28
CA GLU A 42 -10.40 -0.71 14.36
C GLU A 42 -10.81 0.46 15.27
N ASN A 43 -11.83 1.23 14.87
CA ASN A 43 -12.34 2.39 15.62
C ASN A 43 -11.24 3.42 15.91
N SER A 44 -10.30 3.58 14.97
CA SER A 44 -9.24 4.57 15.05
C SER A 44 -9.26 5.50 13.85
N THR A 45 -8.57 6.62 14.01
CA THR A 45 -8.46 7.64 12.96
C THR A 45 -7.08 7.63 12.34
N ALA A 46 -7.00 7.81 11.03
CA ALA A 46 -5.76 8.03 10.31
C ALA A 46 -5.91 9.10 9.24
N ASP A 47 -4.80 9.73 8.89
CA ASP A 47 -4.75 10.74 7.84
C ASP A 47 -4.21 10.13 6.54
N LEU A 48 -4.94 10.33 5.45
CA LEU A 48 -4.47 10.08 4.09
C LEU A 48 -4.15 11.43 3.43
N TYR A 49 -2.97 11.53 2.83
CA TYR A 49 -2.47 12.75 2.23
C TYR A 49 -2.67 12.71 0.72
N VAL A 50 -3.28 13.76 0.17
CA VAL A 50 -3.44 13.93 -1.27
C VAL A 50 -2.38 14.90 -1.77
N TRP A 51 -1.59 14.44 -2.73
CA TRP A 51 -0.53 15.21 -3.36
C TRP A 51 -0.85 15.48 -4.81
N ILE A 52 -0.46 16.65 -5.31
CA ILE A 52 -0.58 17.02 -6.71
C ILE A 52 0.80 17.40 -7.23
N ARG A 53 1.18 16.87 -8.40
CA ARG A 53 2.36 17.28 -9.14
C ARG A 53 1.96 17.75 -10.54
N PRO A 54 1.97 19.07 -10.80
CA PRO A 54 1.89 19.59 -12.16
C PRO A 54 3.20 19.33 -12.93
N ASP A 55 3.11 19.06 -14.23
CA ASP A 55 4.26 19.16 -15.12
C ASP A 55 4.78 20.61 -15.19
N ALA A 56 6.08 20.76 -15.44
CA ALA A 56 6.67 22.07 -15.71
C ALA A 56 5.93 22.78 -16.85
N GLY A 57 5.55 24.04 -16.64
CA GLY A 57 4.74 24.79 -17.61
C GLY A 57 3.24 24.82 -17.30
N THR A 58 2.75 23.99 -16.39
CA THR A 58 1.33 23.81 -16.15
C THR A 58 0.80 24.81 -15.13
N LYS A 59 -0.21 25.60 -15.52
CA LYS A 59 -0.92 26.45 -14.58
C LYS A 59 -2.27 25.84 -14.22
N ILE A 60 -2.40 25.35 -12.99
CA ILE A 60 -3.66 24.79 -12.51
C ILE A 60 -4.52 25.93 -11.96
N THR A 61 -5.71 26.11 -12.53
CA THR A 61 -6.68 27.14 -12.10
C THR A 61 -7.83 26.56 -11.30
N THR A 62 -8.14 25.26 -11.47
CA THR A 62 -9.15 24.53 -10.72
C THR A 62 -8.72 23.08 -10.54
N ALA A 63 -8.99 22.51 -9.37
CA ALA A 63 -8.73 21.12 -9.03
C ALA A 63 -9.93 20.55 -8.29
N ALA A 64 -10.61 19.56 -8.87
CA ALA A 64 -11.61 18.77 -8.15
C ALA A 64 -11.57 17.30 -8.57
N PHE A 65 -11.63 16.43 -7.57
CA PHE A 65 -11.63 14.98 -7.71
C PHE A 65 -12.48 14.38 -6.60
N ASP A 66 -13.03 13.20 -6.89
CA ASP A 66 -13.76 12.39 -5.93
C ASP A 66 -12.81 11.38 -5.31
N LEU A 67 -13.04 11.02 -4.05
CA LEU A 67 -12.35 9.91 -3.41
C LEU A 67 -13.36 8.81 -3.15
N PHE A 68 -13.11 7.65 -3.74
CA PHE A 68 -14.01 6.51 -3.71
C PHE A 68 -13.39 5.36 -2.92
N ALA A 69 -14.03 4.89 -1.85
CA ALA A 69 -13.75 3.60 -1.24
C ALA A 69 -14.56 2.50 -1.92
N GLY A 70 -13.95 1.33 -2.11
CA GLY A 70 -14.65 0.13 -2.55
C GLY A 70 -15.95 -0.14 -1.77
N PRO A 71 -16.93 -0.84 -2.37
CA PRO A 71 -18.32 -0.96 -1.90
C PRO A 71 -18.55 -1.67 -0.55
N TRP A 72 -17.47 -2.06 0.13
CA TRP A 72 -17.49 -2.76 1.41
C TRP A 72 -16.53 -2.13 2.44
N GLY A 73 -15.99 -0.95 2.14
CA GLY A 73 -15.03 -0.28 3.00
C GLY A 73 -15.69 0.21 4.28
N GLY A 74 -15.25 -0.31 5.43
CA GLY A 74 -15.59 0.21 6.75
C GLY A 74 -14.95 1.57 7.05
N LEU A 75 -14.78 2.42 6.04
CA LEU A 75 -14.15 3.72 6.16
C LEU A 75 -15.21 4.81 6.13
N THR A 76 -15.10 5.74 7.05
CA THR A 76 -15.86 6.98 7.06
C THR A 76 -14.87 8.13 7.06
N ALA A 77 -14.99 9.07 6.12
CA ALA A 77 -14.26 10.32 6.28
C ALA A 77 -14.88 11.13 7.41
N THR A 78 -14.06 11.49 8.38
CA THR A 78 -14.45 12.36 9.50
C THR A 78 -14.11 13.81 9.21
N GLY A 79 -13.20 14.05 8.27
CA GLY A 79 -12.87 15.38 7.79
C GLY A 79 -11.97 15.33 6.57
N PHE A 80 -11.94 16.44 5.86
CA PHE A 80 -10.88 16.74 4.91
C PHE A 80 -10.34 18.13 5.26
N GLN A 81 -9.07 18.40 4.98
CA GLN A 81 -8.49 19.72 5.13
C GLN A 81 -7.68 20.02 3.88
N VAL A 82 -8.08 21.05 3.14
CA VAL A 82 -7.29 21.55 2.01
C VAL A 82 -6.07 22.29 2.56
N GLN A 83 -4.88 21.81 2.18
CA GLN A 83 -3.61 22.47 2.47
C GLN A 83 -3.32 23.43 1.32
N ASN A 84 -3.58 24.69 1.59
CA ASN A 84 -3.52 25.72 0.58
C ASN A 84 -2.19 26.47 0.70
N PRO A 85 -1.26 26.36 -0.28
CA PRO A 85 -0.05 27.14 -0.25
C PRO A 85 -0.37 28.63 -0.20
N VAL A 86 0.33 29.35 0.67
CA VAL A 86 0.22 30.80 0.76
C VAL A 86 1.18 31.42 -0.24
N VAL A 87 0.62 32.15 -1.19
CA VAL A 87 1.30 32.86 -2.28
C VAL A 87 1.06 34.36 -2.05
N GLU A 88 2.14 35.14 -1.98
CA GLU A 88 2.08 36.59 -1.70
C GLU A 88 1.23 36.97 -0.46
N GLY A 89 1.18 36.10 0.55
CA GLY A 89 0.40 36.32 1.77
C GLY A 89 -1.10 36.06 1.63
N ALA A 90 -1.56 35.56 0.48
CA ALA A 90 -2.91 35.06 0.27
C ALA A 90 -2.88 33.55 0.00
N ALA A 91 -3.96 32.85 0.34
CA ALA A 91 -4.07 31.45 -0.02
C ALA A 91 -4.18 31.34 -1.56
N ALA A 92 -3.34 30.50 -2.19
CA ALA A 92 -3.28 30.34 -3.65
C ALA A 92 -4.61 29.85 -4.24
N TRP A 93 -5.32 29.04 -3.46
CA TRP A 93 -6.64 28.52 -3.80
C TRP A 93 -7.72 29.24 -3.00
N GLN A 94 -8.94 29.32 -3.54
CA GLN A 94 -10.11 29.72 -2.77
C GLN A 94 -11.11 28.57 -2.92
N GLY A 95 -11.30 27.82 -1.83
CA GLY A 95 -12.07 26.59 -1.82
C GLY A 95 -12.09 25.97 -0.43
N GLY A 96 -13.12 25.17 -0.18
CA GLY A 96 -13.32 24.44 1.06
C GLY A 96 -14.25 23.26 0.82
N ILE A 97 -14.29 22.31 1.74
CA ILE A 97 -15.22 21.18 1.64
C ILE A 97 -16.63 21.70 1.85
N GLN A 98 -17.54 21.34 0.95
CA GLN A 98 -18.96 21.56 1.23
C GLN A 98 -19.39 20.55 2.30
N SER A 99 -19.82 21.07 3.45
CA SER A 99 -20.34 20.26 4.55
C SER A 99 -21.63 19.59 4.08
N GLY A 100 -21.59 18.28 3.85
CA GLY A 100 -22.70 17.49 3.27
C GLY A 100 -22.22 16.34 2.37
N ASP A 101 -21.01 16.43 1.83
CA ASP A 101 -20.48 15.53 0.80
C ASP A 101 -19.47 14.49 1.30
N LEU A 102 -19.54 14.18 2.60
CA LEU A 102 -18.95 12.98 3.17
C LEU A 102 -20.12 12.01 3.41
N PRO A 103 -20.47 11.15 2.43
CA PRO A 103 -21.58 10.24 2.58
C PRO A 103 -21.37 9.37 3.81
N ILE A 104 -22.38 9.31 4.67
CA ILE A 104 -22.41 8.41 5.83
C ILE A 104 -22.58 6.96 5.36
N TYR A 105 -23.06 6.77 4.12
CA TYR A 105 -23.27 5.48 3.46
C TYR A 105 -23.03 5.62 1.96
N GLY A 106 -22.14 4.80 1.41
CA GLY A 106 -21.83 4.80 -0.02
C GLY A 106 -20.34 4.57 -0.25
N SER A 107 -19.99 4.36 -1.51
CA SER A 107 -18.62 4.15 -1.94
C SER A 107 -17.86 5.47 -2.19
N HIS A 108 -18.55 6.60 -2.23
CA HIS A 108 -17.88 7.91 -2.27
C HIS A 108 -17.56 8.30 -0.83
N ILE A 109 -16.28 8.53 -0.53
CA ILE A 109 -15.81 9.09 0.74
C ILE A 109 -15.80 10.62 0.63
N VAL A 110 -15.50 11.14 -0.56
CA VAL A 110 -15.64 12.55 -0.91
C VAL A 110 -16.30 12.64 -2.28
N ASP A 111 -17.45 13.32 -2.38
CA ASP A 111 -18.26 13.43 -3.60
C ASP A 111 -18.29 14.87 -4.15
N GLY A 112 -17.77 15.09 -5.36
CA GLY A 112 -18.05 16.22 -6.24
C GLY A 112 -17.65 17.62 -5.77
N SER A 113 -17.11 17.77 -4.56
CA SER A 113 -17.18 19.03 -3.81
C SER A 113 -15.86 19.50 -3.20
N ILE A 114 -14.76 18.79 -3.41
CA ILE A 114 -13.42 19.40 -3.30
C ILE A 114 -13.23 20.28 -4.54
N SER A 115 -14.02 21.34 -4.66
CA SER A 115 -13.79 22.42 -5.63
C SER A 115 -12.68 23.28 -5.07
N VAL A 116 -11.44 23.02 -5.47
CA VAL A 116 -10.32 23.88 -5.12
C VAL A 116 -10.06 24.78 -6.33
N ALA A 117 -10.53 26.01 -6.19
CA ALA A 117 -10.48 27.17 -7.08
C ALA A 117 -11.53 27.31 -8.20
N GLY A 118 -12.49 28.22 -7.97
CA GLY A 118 -13.25 28.88 -9.02
C GLY A 118 -12.76 30.32 -9.31
N ASP A 119 -11.85 30.89 -8.50
CA ASP A 119 -11.75 32.36 -8.37
C ASP A 119 -10.31 32.92 -8.24
N SER A 120 -9.26 32.10 -8.07
CA SER A 120 -7.94 32.55 -7.57
C SER A 120 -6.76 32.39 -8.54
N LEU A 121 -5.61 32.97 -8.15
CA LEU A 121 -4.38 33.24 -8.92
C LEU A 121 -3.76 32.02 -9.66
N GLY A 122 -4.17 30.80 -9.33
CA GLY A 122 -3.63 29.53 -9.82
C GLY A 122 -2.23 29.23 -9.32
N ILE A 123 -1.81 27.97 -9.44
CA ILE A 123 -0.40 27.57 -9.25
C ILE A 123 0.22 27.44 -10.64
N ASP A 124 1.36 28.10 -10.86
CA ASP A 124 2.05 28.11 -12.15
C ASP A 124 3.38 27.34 -12.07
N ALA A 125 3.37 26.11 -12.56
CA ALA A 125 4.55 25.25 -12.63
C ALA A 125 5.53 25.67 -13.75
N SER A 126 5.19 26.62 -14.62
CA SER A 126 6.14 27.19 -15.60
C SER A 126 7.28 27.96 -14.95
N LEU A 127 7.07 28.35 -13.69
CA LEU A 127 8.00 29.19 -12.97
C LEU A 127 8.98 28.37 -12.14
N ILE A 128 8.87 27.02 -12.05
CA ILE A 128 9.72 26.14 -11.23
C ILE A 128 11.23 26.46 -11.38
N GLY A 129 11.90 26.73 -10.25
CA GLY A 129 13.34 26.93 -10.15
C GLY A 129 13.83 28.34 -10.50
N THR A 130 12.93 29.31 -10.75
CA THR A 130 13.32 30.69 -11.06
C THR A 130 13.52 31.55 -9.81
N GLY A 131 12.84 31.21 -8.69
CA GLY A 131 12.79 32.02 -7.48
C GLY A 131 12.14 33.40 -7.67
N LEU A 132 11.50 33.66 -8.83
CA LEU A 132 10.99 34.97 -9.22
C LEU A 132 9.49 35.14 -8.94
N ASP A 133 8.76 34.05 -8.74
CA ASP A 133 7.33 34.07 -8.45
C ASP A 133 7.04 33.23 -7.21
N SER A 134 6.22 33.74 -6.30
CA SER A 134 5.84 32.99 -5.10
C SER A 134 4.83 31.86 -5.38
N ARG A 135 4.29 31.79 -6.60
CA ARG A 135 3.48 30.67 -7.13
C ARG A 135 4.32 29.51 -7.65
N GLU A 136 5.63 29.65 -7.65
CA GLU A 136 6.56 28.61 -7.99
C GLU A 136 6.48 27.48 -6.95
N VAL A 137 6.00 26.31 -7.36
CA VAL A 137 5.97 25.12 -6.52
C VAL A 137 6.81 24.05 -7.19
N ASP A 138 8.00 23.80 -6.64
CA ASP A 138 8.87 22.72 -7.11
C ASP A 138 8.36 21.37 -6.61
N GLY A 139 8.12 20.44 -7.54
CA GLY A 139 7.72 19.07 -7.21
C GLY A 139 6.24 18.87 -6.87
N ALA A 140 5.97 17.80 -6.11
CA ALA A 140 4.62 17.54 -5.62
C ALA A 140 4.35 18.41 -4.40
N PHE A 141 3.14 18.98 -4.32
CA PHE A 141 2.70 19.68 -3.12
C PHE A 141 1.56 18.95 -2.43
N LEU A 142 1.55 19.04 -1.10
CA LEU A 142 0.49 18.49 -0.29
C LEU A 142 -0.76 19.36 -0.50
N HIS A 143 -1.76 18.77 -1.13
CA HIS A 143 -3.01 19.45 -1.48
C HIS A 143 -4.06 19.32 -0.38
N GLY A 144 -4.12 18.18 0.29
CA GLY A 144 -5.07 17.99 1.37
C GLY A 144 -4.78 16.80 2.27
N VAL A 145 -5.44 16.81 3.42
CA VAL A 145 -5.40 15.78 4.45
C VAL A 145 -6.81 15.24 4.62
N LEU A 146 -7.02 13.96 4.36
CA LEU A 146 -8.27 13.26 4.57
C LEU A 146 -8.18 12.47 5.87
N SER A 147 -8.95 12.88 6.87
CA SER A 147 -9.07 12.13 8.12
C SER A 147 -10.15 11.06 7.95
N LEU A 148 -9.74 9.82 8.18
CA LEU A 148 -10.54 8.61 8.01
C LEU A 148 -10.74 7.95 9.37
N GLU A 149 -11.92 7.42 9.62
CA GLU A 149 -12.24 6.56 10.76
C GLU A 149 -12.69 5.19 10.25
N THR A 150 -12.14 4.13 10.85
CA THR A 150 -12.56 2.75 10.58
C THR A 150 -13.73 2.37 11.50
N ASN A 151 -14.80 1.79 10.95
CA ASN A 151 -16.04 1.49 11.69
C ASN A 151 -16.47 0.02 11.63
N SER A 152 -15.79 -0.83 10.86
CA SER A 152 -16.19 -2.23 10.67
C SER A 152 -15.04 -3.22 10.76
N TRP A 153 -15.42 -4.45 11.09
CA TRP A 153 -14.57 -5.63 11.17
C TRP A 153 -14.30 -6.09 9.73
N HIS A 154 -13.03 -6.24 9.34
CA HIS A 154 -12.59 -6.94 8.11
C HIS A 154 -12.74 -6.23 6.75
N ALA A 155 -12.35 -4.96 6.59
CA ALA A 155 -12.40 -4.32 5.26
C ALA A 155 -11.04 -3.86 4.75
N GLU A 156 -10.53 -4.55 3.73
CA GLU A 156 -9.51 -3.99 2.85
C GLU A 156 -10.23 -2.96 2.00
N SER A 157 -9.81 -1.71 2.09
CA SER A 157 -10.47 -0.61 1.43
C SER A 157 -9.48 0.02 0.47
N VAL A 158 -9.75 -0.12 -0.82
CA VAL A 158 -9.01 0.63 -1.83
C VAL A 158 -9.69 1.97 -2.02
N ILE A 159 -8.97 3.05 -1.74
CA ILE A 159 -9.38 4.41 -2.08
C ILE A 159 -8.87 4.72 -3.48
N THR A 160 -9.75 5.17 -4.35
CA THR A 160 -9.41 5.60 -5.72
C THR A 160 -9.73 7.07 -5.88
N ALA A 161 -8.77 7.87 -6.35
CA ALA A 161 -9.08 9.22 -6.81
C ALA A 161 -9.68 9.17 -8.22
N LEU A 162 -10.87 9.72 -8.38
CA LEU A 162 -11.60 9.75 -9.65
C LEU A 162 -11.81 11.20 -10.12
N PRO A 163 -11.84 11.47 -11.43
CA PRO A 163 -12.21 12.78 -11.92
C PRO A 163 -13.65 13.10 -11.51
N SER A 164 -13.86 14.27 -10.92
CA SER A 164 -15.21 14.78 -10.62
C SER A 164 -15.83 15.42 -11.87
N GLU A 165 -17.12 15.76 -11.81
CA GLU A 165 -17.78 16.55 -12.87
C GLU A 165 -17.12 17.94 -13.07
N ALA A 166 -16.41 18.45 -12.06
CA ALA A 166 -15.63 19.70 -12.08
C ALA A 166 -14.12 19.44 -12.19
N ALA A 167 -13.70 18.51 -13.06
CA ALA A 167 -12.32 18.06 -13.24
C ALA A 167 -11.28 19.19 -13.35
N PHE A 168 -10.00 18.83 -13.20
CA PHE A 168 -8.89 19.77 -13.28
C PHE A 168 -8.94 20.67 -14.51
N VAL A 169 -8.90 21.98 -14.26
CA VAL A 169 -8.78 23.00 -15.30
C VAL A 169 -7.35 23.52 -15.26
N VAL A 170 -6.62 23.24 -16.34
CA VAL A 170 -5.33 23.85 -16.63
C VAL A 170 -5.58 25.06 -17.52
N ASP A 171 -4.90 26.18 -17.27
CA ASP A 171 -5.07 27.41 -18.04
C ASP A 171 -4.96 27.14 -19.55
N GLY A 172 -6.02 27.45 -20.30
CA GLY A 172 -6.13 27.15 -21.73
C GLY A 172 -6.60 25.74 -22.11
N GLN A 173 -7.01 24.90 -21.15
CA GLN A 173 -7.62 23.58 -21.38
C GLN A 173 -8.97 23.48 -20.66
N GLU A 174 -9.95 22.81 -21.28
CA GLU A 174 -11.30 22.67 -20.70
C GLU A 174 -11.35 21.63 -19.57
N THR A 175 -10.62 20.53 -19.71
CA THR A 175 -10.49 19.47 -18.68
C THR A 175 -9.22 18.66 -18.93
N THR A 176 -8.41 18.44 -17.90
CA THR A 176 -7.23 17.57 -17.96
C THR A 176 -7.54 16.26 -17.23
N SER A 177 -7.40 15.13 -17.93
CA SER A 177 -7.46 13.81 -17.29
C SER A 177 -6.19 13.58 -16.48
N PHE A 178 -6.31 12.96 -15.32
CA PHE A 178 -5.20 12.44 -14.54
C PHE A 178 -5.35 10.93 -14.40
N ASP A 179 -4.25 10.24 -14.08
CA ASP A 179 -4.32 8.82 -13.72
C ASP A 179 -5.17 8.68 -12.46
N ASN A 180 -5.94 7.60 -12.31
CA ASN A 180 -6.79 7.38 -11.13
C ASN A 180 -5.97 6.63 -10.06
N PRO A 181 -5.13 7.28 -9.23
CA PRO A 181 -4.32 6.56 -8.26
C PRO A 181 -5.23 5.82 -7.29
N THR A 182 -4.84 4.59 -7.00
CA THR A 182 -5.42 3.77 -5.95
C THR A 182 -4.49 3.76 -4.75
N PHE A 183 -5.05 3.80 -3.56
CA PHE A 183 -4.32 3.67 -2.30
C PHE A 183 -5.02 2.65 -1.42
N GLU A 184 -4.25 1.71 -0.91
CA GLU A 184 -4.77 0.62 -0.10
C GLU A 184 -4.79 1.03 1.37
N ILE A 185 -5.96 0.90 1.99
CA ILE A 185 -6.14 1.05 3.43
C ILE A 185 -6.52 -0.30 4.00
N CYS A 186 -5.76 -0.66 5.01
CA CYS A 186 -5.71 -1.98 5.55
C CYS A 186 -6.10 -1.85 7.03
N THR A 187 -7.19 -2.48 7.45
CA THR A 187 -7.40 -2.67 8.89
C THR A 187 -6.39 -3.69 9.42
N VAL A 188 -6.16 -3.76 10.73
CA VAL A 188 -5.17 -4.67 11.38
C VAL A 188 -5.31 -6.14 10.97
N GLU A 189 -6.48 -6.53 10.46
CA GLU A 189 -6.78 -7.87 9.98
C GLU A 189 -6.65 -8.03 8.46
N CYS A 190 -6.64 -6.96 7.68
CA CYS A 190 -6.34 -7.01 6.23
C CYS A 190 -4.86 -7.26 5.97
N VAL A 191 -4.05 -7.04 7.01
CA VAL A 191 -2.72 -7.63 7.09
C VAL A 191 -2.75 -9.14 7.25
N ALA A 192 -3.88 -9.81 6.98
CA ALA A 192 -4.04 -11.25 6.76
C ALA A 192 -3.08 -11.88 5.73
N GLY A 193 -2.20 -11.11 5.10
CA GLY A 193 -0.97 -11.65 4.52
C GLY A 193 0.05 -12.16 5.55
N TRP A 194 -0.04 -11.70 6.80
CA TRP A 194 0.79 -12.11 7.91
C TRP A 194 -0.02 -13.07 8.77
N MET A 195 0.40 -14.32 8.72
CA MET A 195 -0.18 -15.35 9.55
C MET A 195 0.08 -14.97 11.02
N LYS A 196 -0.95 -15.00 11.86
CA LYS A 196 -0.77 -14.79 13.31
C LYS A 196 0.32 -15.74 13.81
N GLY A 197 1.37 -15.18 14.41
CA GLY A 197 2.56 -15.91 14.87
C GLY A 197 3.70 -16.04 13.88
N ASP A 198 3.51 -15.71 12.60
CA ASP A 198 4.57 -15.60 11.60
C ASP A 198 5.34 -14.29 11.85
N THR A 199 6.37 -14.37 12.70
CA THR A 199 7.12 -13.19 13.16
C THR A 199 8.43 -13.00 12.40
N ASN A 200 8.78 -13.92 11.48
CA ASN A 200 9.80 -13.69 10.47
C ASN A 200 9.22 -13.24 9.10
N ILE A 201 7.89 -13.20 8.97
CA ILE A 201 7.16 -12.75 7.78
C ILE A 201 7.48 -13.62 6.55
N ASP A 202 7.66 -14.94 6.75
CA ASP A 202 7.94 -15.90 5.69
C ASP A 202 6.69 -16.55 5.08
N GLY A 203 5.52 -16.23 5.62
CA GLY A 203 4.20 -16.74 5.22
C GLY A 203 3.83 -18.06 5.88
N VAL A 204 4.64 -18.57 6.82
CA VAL A 204 4.45 -19.88 7.45
C VAL A 204 4.70 -19.83 8.95
N PHE A 205 3.62 -19.93 9.75
CA PHE A 205 3.76 -20.09 11.20
C PHE A 205 4.36 -21.45 11.57
N ASN A 206 5.60 -21.45 12.06
CA ASN A 206 6.36 -22.63 12.46
C ASN A 206 7.40 -22.30 13.55
N THR A 207 8.32 -23.22 13.84
CA THR A 207 9.32 -23.03 14.91
C THR A 207 10.36 -21.96 14.60
N LEU A 208 10.53 -21.58 13.33
CA LEU A 208 11.41 -20.48 12.90
C LEU A 208 10.91 -19.11 13.35
N ASP A 209 9.65 -19.01 13.75
CA ASP A 209 9.05 -17.79 14.30
C ASP A 209 9.33 -17.58 15.79
N ILE A 210 9.85 -18.59 16.50
CA ILE A 210 10.07 -18.45 17.94
C ILE A 210 11.17 -17.41 18.24
N ASP A 211 12.29 -17.46 17.52
CA ASP A 211 13.40 -16.52 17.75
C ASP A 211 13.03 -15.06 17.40
N PRO A 212 12.40 -14.77 16.25
CA PRO A 212 11.88 -13.43 15.96
C PRO A 212 10.80 -12.98 16.96
N PHE A 213 9.91 -13.86 17.43
CA PHE A 213 8.99 -13.53 18.53
C PHE A 213 9.75 -13.18 19.82
N VAL A 214 10.81 -13.90 20.19
CA VAL A 214 11.65 -13.51 21.35
C VAL A 214 12.33 -12.16 21.09
N GLN A 215 12.68 -11.85 19.84
CA GLN A 215 13.21 -10.54 19.46
C GLN A 215 12.18 -9.43 19.62
N THR A 216 10.89 -9.66 19.32
CA THR A 216 9.83 -8.65 19.57
C THR A 216 9.76 -8.28 21.06
N LEU A 217 10.04 -9.22 21.97
CA LEU A 217 10.04 -9.00 23.42
C LEU A 217 11.34 -8.36 23.94
N THR A 218 12.49 -8.75 23.40
CA THR A 218 13.82 -8.42 23.96
C THR A 218 14.52 -7.28 23.24
N ALA A 219 14.23 -7.07 21.95
CA ALA A 219 14.80 -6.04 21.10
C ALA A 219 13.76 -5.54 20.07
N PRO A 220 12.64 -4.95 20.53
CA PRO A 220 11.51 -4.56 19.67
C PRO A 220 11.91 -3.60 18.55
N GLU A 221 12.83 -2.67 18.81
CA GLU A 221 13.29 -1.71 17.81
C GLU A 221 14.15 -2.37 16.71
N ASP A 222 14.93 -3.39 17.06
CA ASP A 222 15.70 -4.16 16.07
C ASP A 222 14.76 -4.97 15.17
N TRP A 223 13.72 -5.59 15.76
CA TRP A 223 12.72 -6.33 15.00
C TRP A 223 11.91 -5.41 14.06
N LYS A 224 11.50 -4.22 14.52
CA LYS A 224 10.82 -3.22 13.66
C LYS A 224 11.72 -2.75 12.52
N SER A 225 13.02 -2.61 12.78
CA SER A 225 13.98 -2.23 11.74
C SER A 225 14.18 -3.32 10.69
N SER A 226 14.04 -4.60 11.05
CA SER A 226 14.13 -5.71 10.08
C SER A 226 12.82 -5.98 9.34
N HIS A 227 11.68 -5.55 9.89
CA HIS A 227 10.35 -5.72 9.31
C HIS A 227 9.63 -4.36 9.17
N PRO A 228 10.13 -3.45 8.30
CA PRO A 228 9.54 -2.13 8.14
C PRO A 228 8.11 -2.23 7.60
N GLY A 229 7.21 -1.40 8.16
CA GLY A 229 5.78 -1.40 7.80
C GLY A 229 4.98 -2.50 8.49
N VAL A 230 5.61 -3.35 9.31
CA VAL A 230 4.96 -4.46 10.01
C VAL A 230 4.59 -4.09 11.45
N PRO A 231 3.32 -3.80 11.79
CA PRO A 231 2.87 -3.73 13.18
C PRO A 231 3.13 -5.05 13.88
N MET A 232 3.94 -4.98 14.93
CA MET A 232 4.36 -6.11 15.74
C MET A 232 3.15 -6.79 16.40
N GLU A 233 2.17 -6.01 16.83
CA GLU A 233 0.91 -6.47 17.42
C GLU A 233 0.08 -7.29 16.42
N ALA A 234 0.16 -6.99 15.11
CA ALA A 234 -0.57 -7.76 14.11
C ALA A 234 -0.08 -9.22 14.04
N VAL A 235 1.23 -9.44 14.23
CA VAL A 235 1.86 -10.76 14.09
C VAL A 235 2.13 -11.46 15.42
N ALA A 236 2.38 -10.73 16.51
CA ALA A 236 2.88 -11.28 17.76
C ALA A 236 1.93 -11.14 18.97
N ASP A 237 0.85 -10.34 18.91
CA ASP A 237 -0.13 -10.23 20.02
C ASP A 237 -1.22 -11.31 19.87
N PHE A 238 -0.96 -12.51 20.38
CA PHE A 238 -1.85 -13.67 20.23
C PHE A 238 -3.13 -13.59 21.05
N ASN A 239 -3.11 -12.87 22.17
CA ASN A 239 -4.30 -12.76 23.03
C ASN A 239 -5.21 -11.57 22.65
N LEU A 240 -4.79 -10.74 21.69
CA LEU A 240 -5.51 -9.58 21.17
C LEU A 240 -5.76 -8.49 22.23
N ASP A 241 -4.85 -8.35 23.20
CA ASP A 241 -4.95 -7.34 24.26
C ASP A 241 -4.27 -5.99 23.89
N GLY A 242 -3.71 -5.92 22.69
CA GLY A 242 -3.01 -4.76 22.14
C GLY A 242 -1.56 -4.65 22.62
N LYS A 243 -1.00 -5.67 23.28
CA LYS A 243 0.37 -5.64 23.80
C LYS A 243 1.09 -6.95 23.54
N VAL A 244 2.17 -6.89 22.78
CA VAL A 244 3.10 -8.02 22.63
C VAL A 244 3.91 -8.21 23.91
N ASN A 245 3.64 -9.31 24.62
CA ASN A 245 4.30 -9.65 25.87
C ASN A 245 4.41 -11.17 26.08
N THR A 246 4.86 -11.61 27.26
CA THR A 246 5.06 -13.05 27.52
C THR A 246 3.76 -13.86 27.54
N LEU A 247 2.59 -13.21 27.65
CA LEU A 247 1.28 -13.88 27.55
C LEU A 247 0.97 -14.36 26.12
N ASP A 248 1.71 -13.89 25.12
CA ASP A 248 1.50 -14.25 23.71
C ASP A 248 2.31 -15.47 23.27
N ILE A 249 3.13 -16.05 24.14
CA ILE A 249 4.01 -17.18 23.78
C ILE A 249 3.28 -18.53 23.75
N ASP A 250 2.12 -18.64 24.42
CA ASP A 250 1.42 -19.91 24.61
C ASP A 250 1.14 -20.65 23.30
N PRO A 251 0.75 -20.00 22.19
CA PRO A 251 0.52 -20.66 20.92
C PRO A 251 1.78 -21.32 20.32
N PHE A 252 2.97 -20.73 20.55
CA PHE A 252 4.24 -21.31 20.09
C PHE A 252 4.56 -22.65 20.77
N VAL A 253 4.11 -22.83 22.01
CA VAL A 253 4.27 -24.09 22.77
C VAL A 253 3.44 -25.22 22.17
N THR A 254 2.36 -24.88 21.48
CA THR A 254 1.44 -25.84 20.86
C THR A 254 1.72 -26.12 19.39
N ILE A 255 2.72 -25.45 18.80
CA ILE A 255 3.15 -25.71 17.41
C ILE A 255 3.45 -27.21 17.31
N PRO A 256 2.67 -27.98 16.53
CA PRO A 256 3.01 -29.35 16.24
C PRO A 256 4.40 -29.30 15.64
N ASP A 257 5.31 -30.15 16.12
CA ASP A 257 6.61 -30.35 15.50
C ASP A 257 6.36 -30.83 14.06
N HIS A 258 6.13 -29.88 13.14
CA HIS A 258 6.02 -30.06 11.70
C HIS A 258 7.39 -30.42 11.12
N GLY A 259 8.38 -30.59 12.00
CA GLY A 259 9.40 -31.60 11.87
C GLY A 259 8.90 -32.67 10.93
N VAL A 260 9.39 -32.57 9.69
CA VAL A 260 9.55 -33.72 8.84
C VAL A 260 10.34 -34.65 9.74
N ARG A 261 9.63 -35.51 10.47
CA ARG A 261 10.19 -36.71 11.04
C ARG A 261 10.60 -37.46 9.80
N ARG A 262 11.74 -37.10 9.21
CA ARG A 262 12.57 -38.05 8.53
C ARG A 262 12.69 -39.10 9.61
N MET A 263 11.96 -40.20 9.46
CA MET A 263 12.29 -41.43 10.14
C MET A 263 13.75 -41.59 9.79
N ALA A 264 14.65 -41.12 10.66
CA ALA A 264 16.04 -41.47 10.62
C ALA A 264 15.95 -42.99 10.67
N PRO A 265 16.23 -43.70 9.57
CA PRO A 265 16.13 -45.14 9.60
C PRO A 265 17.11 -45.55 10.68
N GLU A 266 16.62 -46.02 11.83
CA GLU A 266 17.52 -46.41 12.90
C GLU A 266 18.49 -47.41 12.28
N PRO A 267 19.82 -47.24 12.44
CA PRO A 267 20.79 -48.13 11.81
C PRO A 267 20.51 -49.61 12.13
N ALA A 268 19.84 -49.87 13.25
CA ALA A 268 19.34 -51.17 13.65
C ALA A 268 18.27 -51.76 12.70
N THR A 269 17.41 -50.96 12.09
CA THR A 269 16.36 -51.43 11.16
C THR A 269 16.98 -51.95 9.87
N PHE A 270 18.01 -51.26 9.33
CA PHE A 270 18.78 -51.77 8.18
C PHE A 270 19.60 -53.01 8.54
N ALA A 271 20.21 -53.04 9.72
CA ALA A 271 20.97 -54.19 10.20
C ALA A 271 20.07 -55.44 10.40
N LEU A 272 18.89 -55.28 11.01
CA LEU A 272 17.92 -56.36 11.20
C LEU A 272 17.32 -56.84 9.88
N SER A 273 17.03 -55.94 8.94
CA SER A 273 16.55 -56.29 7.60
C SER A 273 17.61 -57.10 6.84
N ALA A 274 18.88 -56.68 6.89
CA ALA A 274 19.99 -57.40 6.27
C ALA A 274 20.20 -58.78 6.89
N LEU A 275 20.11 -58.91 8.23
CA LEU A 275 20.19 -60.18 8.93
C LEU A 275 19.03 -61.13 8.57
N ALA A 276 17.81 -60.61 8.45
CA ALA A 276 16.64 -61.41 8.06
C ALA A 276 16.78 -61.97 6.63
N ILE A 277 17.27 -61.17 5.68
CA ILE A 277 17.50 -61.60 4.30
C ILE A 277 18.62 -62.64 4.24
N ALA A 278 19.73 -62.44 4.97
CA ALA A 278 20.83 -63.40 5.03
C ALA A 278 20.40 -64.74 5.66
N GLY A 279 19.57 -64.69 6.72
CA GLY A 279 19.03 -65.88 7.37
C GLY A 279 18.10 -66.70 6.45
N ALA A 280 17.22 -66.03 5.70
CA ALA A 280 16.33 -66.68 4.74
C ALA A 280 17.08 -67.34 3.57
N GLY A 281 18.12 -66.70 3.04
CA GLY A 281 18.95 -67.27 1.97
C GLY A 281 19.74 -68.51 2.40
N GLY A 282 20.21 -68.57 3.65
CA GLY A 282 20.93 -69.72 4.20
C GLY A 282 20.06 -70.98 4.37
N LEU A 283 18.78 -70.80 4.73
CA LEU A 283 17.84 -71.91 4.93
C LEU A 283 17.42 -72.58 3.61
N CYS A 284 17.30 -71.82 2.52
CA CYS A 284 16.95 -72.38 1.21
C CYS A 284 18.08 -73.22 0.59
N ARG A 285 19.35 -72.94 0.91
CA ARG A 285 20.51 -73.65 0.32
C ARG A 285 20.76 -75.03 0.93
N ARG A 286 20.22 -75.32 2.11
CA ARG A 286 20.48 -76.59 2.84
C ARG A 286 19.58 -77.76 2.44
N ARG A 287 18.60 -77.56 1.54
CA ARG A 287 17.65 -78.60 1.10
C ARG A 287 17.96 -79.27 -0.23
N SER A 288 19.06 -78.92 -0.92
CA SER A 288 19.33 -79.39 -2.29
C SER A 288 20.33 -80.56 -2.42
N THR A 289 20.75 -81.22 -1.32
CA THR A 289 21.71 -82.34 -1.40
C THR A 289 21.27 -83.53 -0.55
N SER A 290 20.12 -84.13 -0.85
CA SER A 290 19.87 -85.52 -0.46
C SER A 290 19.00 -86.21 -1.49
N GLY A 291 19.62 -87.01 -2.34
CA GLY A 291 18.90 -87.88 -3.25
C GLY A 291 19.75 -88.26 -4.44
N HIS A 292 20.69 -89.18 -4.23
CA HIS A 292 21.16 -90.16 -5.22
C HIS A 292 21.94 -91.24 -4.46
N ARG A 293 21.25 -92.32 -4.09
CA ARG A 293 21.74 -93.70 -4.02
C ARG A 293 20.58 -94.64 -3.83
#